data_AF-A0A158DW87-F1
#
_entry.id   AF-A0A158DW87-F1
#
_cell.length_a   1.000
_cell.length_b   1.000
_cell.length_c   1.000
_cell.angle_alpha   90.00
_cell.angle_beta   90.00
_cell.angle_gamma   90.00
#
_symmetry.space_group_name_H-M   'P 1'
#
loop_
_entity.id
_entity.type
_entity.pdbx_description
1 polymer ?
#
loop_
_entity_poly.entity_id
_entity_poly.type
_entity_poly.pdbx_seq_one_letter_code
_entity_poly.pdbx_strand_id
1 'polypeptide(L)'
;MVGQTGVGKSHLAQALGHCAARQGRDVLFINQTDLLKKLHAARATDLYERKFQQFVRVPLLIVDDFALKPLRAPHDEDFHDLIAARYERAASILTSNLDFSEWGDAFPDNRVLGAATLDRLRHGAYRVVIEGESFRKPKPMPDNGENAVAKNGKKPQP
;
A
#
# COMPACT_ATOMS: atom_id res chain seq x y z
N MET A 1 -9.15 0.45 0.25
CA MET A 1 -9.22 -1.01 0.45
C MET A 1 -8.29 -1.37 1.60
N VAL A 2 -8.77 -2.11 2.59
CA VAL A 2 -7.98 -2.54 3.76
C VAL A 2 -8.07 -4.06 3.92
N GLY A 3 -7.15 -4.64 4.68
CA GLY A 3 -7.11 -6.08 4.94
C GLY A 3 -5.69 -6.61 5.12
N GLN A 4 -5.54 -7.86 5.53
CA GLN A 4 -4.24 -8.45 5.85
C GLN A 4 -3.31 -8.58 4.62
N THR A 5 -2.02 -8.78 4.86
CA THR A 5 -1.03 -8.96 3.79
C THR A 5 -1.35 -10.18 2.93
N GLY A 6 -1.30 -10.01 1.60
CA GLY A 6 -1.45 -11.12 0.65
C GLY A 6 -2.88 -11.52 0.28
N VAL A 7 -3.91 -10.82 0.80
CA VAL A 7 -5.33 -11.10 0.49
C VAL A 7 -5.80 -10.55 -0.88
N GLY A 8 -4.92 -9.95 -1.67
CA GLY A 8 -5.24 -9.48 -3.03
C GLY A 8 -5.61 -8.00 -3.19
N LYS A 9 -5.42 -7.15 -2.17
CA LYS A 9 -5.73 -5.70 -2.25
C LYS A 9 -5.09 -4.99 -3.45
N SER A 10 -3.77 -5.11 -3.61
CA SER A 10 -3.03 -4.51 -4.72
C SER A 10 -3.48 -5.09 -6.06
N HIS A 11 -3.77 -6.40 -6.11
CA HIS A 11 -4.25 -7.06 -7.32
C HIS A 11 -5.61 -6.52 -7.76
N LEU A 12 -6.56 -6.37 -6.84
CA LEU A 12 -7.87 -5.79 -7.14
C LEU A 12 -7.76 -4.32 -7.56
N ALA A 13 -6.93 -3.53 -6.87
CA ALA A 13 -6.67 -2.13 -7.26
C ALA A 13 -6.10 -2.04 -8.68
N GLN A 14 -5.12 -2.88 -9.02
CA GLN A 14 -4.57 -2.97 -10.37
C GLN A 14 -5.60 -3.44 -11.41
N ALA A 15 -6.46 -4.40 -11.08
CA ALA A 15 -7.53 -4.85 -11.98
C ALA A 15 -8.53 -3.72 -12.30
N LEU A 16 -8.93 -2.93 -11.30
CA LEU A 16 -9.75 -1.74 -11.50
C LEU A 16 -9.03 -0.69 -12.35
N GLY A 17 -7.75 -0.44 -12.05
CA GLY A 17 -6.90 0.44 -12.86
C GLY A 17 -6.81 -0.02 -14.32
N HIS A 18 -6.61 -1.31 -14.54
CA HIS A 18 -6.57 -1.90 -15.88
C HIS A 18 -7.91 -1.73 -16.61
N CYS A 19 -9.04 -1.92 -15.92
CA CYS A 19 -10.37 -1.68 -16.49
C CYS A 19 -10.55 -0.21 -16.90
N ALA A 20 -10.14 0.74 -16.06
CA ALA A 20 -10.19 2.17 -16.38
C ALA A 20 -9.29 2.52 -17.57
N ALA A 21 -8.08 1.95 -17.64
CA ALA A 21 -7.16 2.13 -18.77
C ALA A 21 -7.76 1.59 -20.08
N ARG A 22 -8.43 0.43 -20.04
CA ARG A 22 -9.16 -0.12 -21.19
C ARG A 22 -10.31 0.77 -21.68
N GLN A 23 -10.81 1.65 -20.84
CA GLN A 23 -11.82 2.66 -21.18
C GLN A 23 -11.19 4.00 -21.62
N GLY A 24 -9.88 4.04 -21.88
CA GLY A 24 -9.17 5.22 -22.35
C GLY A 24 -8.89 6.27 -21.25
N ARG A 25 -8.95 5.88 -19.97
CA ARG A 25 -8.60 6.78 -18.86
C ARG A 25 -7.15 6.59 -18.46
N ASP A 26 -6.42 7.68 -18.29
CA ASP A 26 -5.06 7.62 -17.74
C ASP A 26 -5.08 7.14 -16.29
N VAL A 27 -4.19 6.19 -15.98
CA VAL A 27 -4.07 5.57 -14.67
C VAL A 27 -2.62 5.59 -14.24
N LEU A 28 -2.39 5.96 -12.98
CA LEU A 28 -1.07 5.85 -12.36
C LEU A 28 -1.16 4.96 -11.13
N PHE A 29 -0.39 3.87 -11.13
CA PHE A 29 -0.18 3.01 -9.98
C PHE A 29 1.20 3.28 -9.37
N ILE A 30 1.26 3.54 -8.07
CA ILE A 30 2.50 3.81 -7.34
C ILE A 30 2.30 3.47 -5.86
N ASN A 31 3.32 2.96 -5.17
CA ASN A 31 3.24 2.81 -3.71
C ASN A 31 3.47 4.17 -3.01
N GLN A 32 2.97 4.32 -1.78
CA GLN A 32 3.10 5.56 -1.00
C GLN A 32 4.56 6.01 -0.87
N THR A 33 5.47 5.07 -0.58
CA THR A 33 6.88 5.37 -0.34
C THR A 33 7.55 5.98 -1.58
N ASP A 34 7.30 5.43 -2.76
CA ASP A 34 7.90 5.88 -4.01
C ASP A 34 7.26 7.16 -4.54
N LEU A 35 5.97 7.38 -4.26
CA LEU A 35 5.31 8.65 -4.53
C LEU A 35 6.01 9.79 -3.80
N LEU A 36 6.20 9.62 -2.49
CA LEU A 36 6.82 10.63 -1.63
C LEU A 36 8.30 10.82 -1.95
N LYS A 37 9.05 9.74 -2.21
CA LYS A 37 10.42 9.83 -2.69
C LYS A 37 10.54 10.63 -3.99
N LYS A 38 9.61 10.44 -4.94
CA LYS A 38 9.60 11.20 -6.20
C LYS A 38 9.30 12.69 -5.98
N LEU A 39 8.39 13.03 -5.07
CA LEU A 39 8.13 14.43 -4.68
C LEU A 39 9.34 15.05 -4.00
N HIS A 40 9.94 14.35 -3.04
CA HIS A 40 11.14 14.81 -2.35
C HIS A 40 12.31 15.03 -3.30
N ALA A 41 12.60 14.08 -4.19
CA ALA A 41 13.67 14.22 -5.19
C ALA A 41 13.42 15.37 -6.18
N ALA A 42 12.15 15.64 -6.51
CA ALA A 42 11.79 16.75 -7.40
C ALA A 42 12.08 18.13 -6.78
N ARG A 43 12.13 18.26 -5.45
CA ARG A 43 12.55 19.51 -4.78
C ARG A 43 14.01 19.86 -5.05
N ALA A 44 14.89 18.87 -5.05
CA ALA A 44 16.32 19.07 -5.30
C ALA A 44 16.63 19.52 -6.75
N THR A 45 15.66 19.36 -7.65
CA THR A 45 15.80 19.70 -9.08
C THR A 45 14.89 20.85 -9.51
N ASP A 46 14.21 21.51 -8.57
CA ASP A 46 13.22 22.58 -8.82
C ASP A 46 12.06 22.14 -9.75
N LEU A 47 11.75 20.84 -9.75
CA LEU A 47 10.68 20.22 -10.55
C LEU A 47 9.50 19.78 -9.69
N TYR A 48 9.47 20.19 -8.41
CA TYR A 48 8.46 19.77 -7.44
C TYR A 48 7.04 20.03 -7.95
N GLU A 49 6.74 21.28 -8.33
CA GLU A 49 5.38 21.66 -8.75
C GLU A 49 4.95 20.86 -9.98
N ARG A 50 5.84 20.69 -10.97
CA ARG A 50 5.56 19.88 -12.16
C ARG A 50 5.24 18.43 -11.80
N LYS A 51 6.01 17.83 -10.88
CA LYS A 51 5.81 16.44 -10.45
C LYS A 51 4.53 16.30 -9.62
N PHE A 52 4.26 17.25 -8.73
CA PHE A 52 3.05 17.31 -7.93
C PHE A 52 1.81 17.41 -8.82
N GLN A 53 1.80 18.32 -9.79
CA GLN A 53 0.70 18.45 -10.77
C GLN A 53 0.50 17.19 -11.61
N GLN A 54 1.56 16.43 -11.91
CA GLN A 54 1.43 15.12 -12.57
C GLN A 54 0.59 14.14 -11.74
N PHE A 55 0.78 14.11 -10.41
CA PHE A 55 -0.02 13.28 -9.51
C PHE A 55 -1.41 13.84 -9.26
N VAL A 56 -1.59 15.16 -9.24
CA VAL A 56 -2.92 15.79 -9.06
C VAL A 56 -3.82 15.58 -10.27
N ARG A 57 -3.28 15.64 -11.49
CA ARG A 57 -4.08 15.66 -12.73
C ARG A 57 -4.43 14.28 -13.27
N VAL A 58 -3.75 13.20 -12.84
CA VAL A 58 -4.07 11.86 -13.35
C VAL A 58 -5.53 11.50 -12.98
N PRO A 59 -6.36 11.07 -13.95
CA PRO A 59 -7.77 10.75 -13.71
C PRO A 59 -7.97 9.70 -12.61
N LEU A 60 -7.13 8.65 -12.61
CA LEU A 60 -7.10 7.64 -11.57
C LEU A 60 -5.70 7.49 -10.98
N LEU A 61 -5.55 7.86 -9.71
CA LEU A 61 -4.33 7.63 -8.93
C LEU A 61 -4.54 6.44 -7.99
N ILE A 62 -3.72 5.42 -8.10
CA ILE A 62 -3.71 4.27 -7.19
C ILE A 62 -2.46 4.38 -6.33
N VAL A 63 -2.66 4.57 -5.03
CA VAL A 63 -1.61 4.58 -4.01
C VAL A 63 -1.63 3.26 -3.25
N ASP A 64 -0.62 2.44 -3.49
CA ASP A 64 -0.47 1.14 -2.85
C ASP A 64 0.30 1.25 -1.53
N ASP A 65 0.08 0.31 -0.61
CA ASP A 65 0.78 0.20 0.68
C ASP A 65 0.72 1.49 1.54
N PHE A 66 -0.44 2.13 1.58
CA PHE A 66 -0.69 3.25 2.48
C PHE A 66 -0.48 2.84 3.94
N ALA A 67 0.19 3.72 4.69
CA ALA A 67 0.52 3.56 6.10
C ALA A 67 1.39 2.33 6.43
N LEU A 68 2.08 1.73 5.44
CA LEU A 68 3.09 0.72 5.72
C LEU A 68 4.28 1.31 6.50
N LYS A 69 4.56 2.60 6.30
CA LYS A 69 5.51 3.39 7.09
C LYS A 69 4.81 4.67 7.56
N PRO A 70 5.05 5.10 8.80
CA PRO A 70 4.52 6.38 9.29
C PRO A 70 5.00 7.54 8.41
N LEU A 71 4.10 8.48 8.14
CA LEU A 71 4.37 9.74 7.46
C LEU A 71 4.96 10.71 8.47
N ARG A 72 6.15 11.24 8.15
CA ARG A 72 6.85 12.27 8.93
C ARG A 72 7.18 13.44 8.02
N ALA A 73 7.33 14.63 8.59
CA ALA A 73 7.71 15.82 7.84
C ALA A 73 8.95 15.58 6.95
N PRO A 74 8.93 16.00 5.67
CA PRO A 74 7.85 16.75 4.98
C PRO A 74 6.79 15.86 4.28
N HIS A 75 6.86 14.54 4.44
CA HIS A 75 6.02 13.61 3.68
C HIS A 75 4.55 13.59 4.08
N ASP A 76 4.24 13.88 5.34
CA ASP A 76 2.86 14.03 5.82
C ASP A 76 2.17 15.24 5.17
N GLU A 77 2.87 16.37 5.06
CA GLU A 77 2.42 17.56 4.33
C GLU A 77 2.25 17.28 2.84
N ASP A 78 3.24 16.66 2.18
CA ASP A 78 3.17 16.28 0.76
C ASP A 78 1.95 15.41 0.45
N PHE A 79 1.69 14.44 1.32
CA PHE A 79 0.56 13.54 1.16
C PHE A 79 -0.75 14.27 1.42
N HIS A 80 -0.82 15.10 2.46
CA HIS A 80 -1.99 15.94 2.74
C HIS A 80 -2.35 16.83 1.54
N ASP A 81 -1.38 17.56 1.02
CA ASP A 81 -1.58 18.49 -0.11
C ASP A 81 -2.06 17.75 -1.35
N LEU A 82 -1.49 16.58 -1.64
CA LEU A 82 -1.93 15.76 -2.75
C LEU A 82 -3.39 15.30 -2.59
N ILE A 83 -3.76 14.81 -1.40
CA ILE A 83 -5.14 14.40 -1.12
C ILE A 83 -6.09 15.59 -1.19
N ALA A 84 -5.73 16.72 -0.61
CA ALA A 84 -6.54 17.93 -0.64
C ALA A 84 -6.73 18.47 -2.07
N ALA A 85 -5.68 18.45 -2.89
CA ALA A 85 -5.74 18.89 -4.29
C ALA A 85 -6.58 17.98 -5.19
N ARG A 86 -6.72 16.69 -4.83
CA ARG A 86 -7.53 15.69 -5.57
C ARG A 86 -8.95 15.53 -5.03
N TYR A 87 -9.21 15.98 -3.80
CA TYR A 87 -10.51 15.87 -3.14
C TYR A 87 -11.62 16.47 -4.03
N GLU A 88 -12.69 15.69 -4.25
CA GLU A 88 -13.83 16.03 -5.14
C GLU A 88 -13.48 16.38 -6.60
N ARG A 89 -12.24 16.12 -7.05
CA ARG A 89 -11.76 16.47 -8.40
C ARG A 89 -11.32 15.27 -9.22
N ALA A 90 -10.65 14.30 -8.61
CA ALA A 90 -10.12 13.13 -9.32
C ALA A 90 -10.19 11.86 -8.48
N ALA A 91 -10.37 10.71 -9.13
CA ALA A 91 -10.55 9.44 -8.44
C ALA A 91 -9.23 8.93 -7.87
N SER A 92 -9.27 8.42 -6.64
CA SER A 92 -8.10 7.81 -5.99
C SER A 92 -8.46 6.48 -5.36
N ILE A 93 -7.57 5.49 -5.50
CA ILE A 93 -7.68 4.19 -4.82
C ILE A 93 -6.49 4.08 -3.87
N LEU A 94 -6.77 3.80 -2.60
CA LEU A 94 -5.73 3.51 -1.61
C LEU A 94 -5.86 2.06 -1.18
N THR A 95 -4.73 1.36 -1.04
CA THR A 95 -4.65 0.07 -0.34
C THR A 95 -3.87 0.23 0.95
N SER A 96 -4.26 -0.45 2.02
CA SER A 96 -3.53 -0.44 3.28
C SER A 96 -3.63 -1.79 3.98
N ASN A 97 -2.60 -2.14 4.76
CA ASN A 97 -2.65 -3.27 5.68
C ASN A 97 -3.22 -2.88 7.05
N LEU A 98 -3.39 -1.58 7.33
CA LEU A 98 -4.01 -1.08 8.54
C LEU A 98 -5.53 -1.03 8.38
N ASP A 99 -6.23 -1.35 9.46
CA ASP A 99 -7.66 -1.14 9.53
C ASP A 99 -7.98 0.36 9.57
N PHE A 100 -9.19 0.73 9.15
CA PHE A 100 -9.56 2.15 9.07
C PHE A 100 -9.42 2.88 10.42
N SER A 101 -9.64 2.19 11.55
CA SER A 101 -9.47 2.76 12.90
C SER A 101 -8.02 3.16 13.19
N GLU A 102 -7.05 2.46 12.60
CA GLU A 102 -5.62 2.62 12.84
C GLU A 102 -4.96 3.63 11.89
N TRP A 103 -5.70 4.13 10.89
CA TRP A 103 -5.13 5.08 9.91
C TRP A 103 -4.61 6.38 10.56
N GLY A 104 -5.07 6.72 11.76
CA GLY A 104 -4.51 7.84 12.54
C GLY A 104 -3.04 7.65 12.88
N ASP A 105 -2.58 6.41 13.06
CA ASP A 105 -1.20 6.07 13.42
C ASP A 105 -0.23 6.29 12.24
N ALA A 106 -0.76 6.48 11.03
CA ALA A 106 0.02 6.90 9.88
C ALA A 106 0.61 8.30 10.04
N PHE A 107 0.07 9.15 10.93
CA PHE A 107 0.48 10.54 11.16
C PHE A 107 0.89 10.76 12.62
N PRO A 108 2.02 10.17 13.08
CA PRO A 108 2.42 10.20 14.49
C PRO A 108 2.70 11.62 15.01
N ASP A 109 3.32 12.46 14.18
CA ASP A 109 3.85 13.76 14.60
C ASP A 109 2.84 14.91 14.40
N ASN A 110 1.87 14.75 13.49
CA ASN A 110 0.89 15.78 13.16
C ASN A 110 -0.54 15.20 13.07
N ARG A 111 -1.13 14.92 14.23
CA ARG A 111 -2.47 14.32 14.34
C ARG A 111 -3.59 15.17 13.73
N VAL A 112 -3.46 16.51 13.76
CA VAL A 112 -4.46 17.42 13.19
C VAL A 112 -4.45 17.33 11.67
N LEU A 113 -3.27 17.41 11.05
CA LEU A 113 -3.10 17.21 9.61
C LEU A 113 -3.56 15.81 9.18
N GLY A 114 -3.21 14.79 9.97
CA GLY A 114 -3.68 13.42 9.77
C GLY A 114 -5.20 13.35 9.76
N ALA A 115 -5.87 13.84 10.81
CA ALA A 115 -7.33 13.84 10.89
C ALA A 115 -7.99 14.53 9.68
N ALA A 116 -7.48 15.70 9.28
CA ALA A 116 -7.96 16.44 8.12
C ALA A 116 -7.75 15.69 6.79
N THR A 117 -6.64 14.95 6.66
CA THR A 117 -6.36 14.11 5.49
C THR A 117 -7.29 12.92 5.42
N LEU A 118 -7.47 12.24 6.56
CA LEU A 118 -8.33 11.05 6.66
C LEU A 118 -9.80 11.40 6.47
N ASP A 119 -10.26 12.55 6.95
CA ASP A 119 -11.62 13.05 6.72
C ASP A 119 -11.93 13.15 5.22
N ARG A 120 -11.07 13.81 4.46
CA ARG A 120 -11.18 13.93 3.00
C ARG A 120 -11.14 12.59 2.29
N LEU A 121 -10.27 11.68 2.73
CA LEU A 121 -10.20 10.32 2.18
C LEU A 121 -11.48 9.52 2.46
N ARG A 122 -12.21 9.80 3.54
CA ARG A 122 -13.38 9.03 3.97
C ARG A 122 -14.71 9.56 3.45
N HIS A 123 -14.86 10.88 3.33
CA HIS A 123 -16.13 11.54 3.03
C HIS A 123 -16.89 10.89 1.87
N GLY A 124 -16.21 10.63 0.74
CA GLY A 124 -16.82 10.05 -0.46
C GLY A 124 -16.33 8.63 -0.81
N ALA A 125 -15.66 7.92 0.09
CA ALA A 125 -14.97 6.69 -0.27
C ALA A 125 -15.84 5.43 -0.15
N TYR A 126 -15.75 4.58 -1.18
CA TYR A 126 -16.12 3.17 -1.06
C TYR A 126 -15.10 2.45 -0.19
N ARG A 127 -15.53 2.03 1.01
CA ARG A 127 -14.71 1.27 1.95
C ARG A 127 -14.86 -0.22 1.67
N VAL A 128 -13.78 -0.84 1.19
CA VAL A 128 -13.71 -2.27 0.92
C VAL A 128 -12.74 -2.90 1.89
N VAL A 129 -13.23 -3.83 2.70
CA VAL A 129 -12.43 -4.70 3.56
C VAL A 129 -12.26 -6.03 2.84
N ILE A 130 -11.03 -6.49 2.69
CA ILE A 130 -10.71 -7.76 2.04
C ILE A 130 -10.17 -8.72 3.08
N GLU A 131 -10.90 -9.81 3.29
CA GLU A 131 -10.58 -10.85 4.25
C GLU A 131 -10.31 -12.16 3.50
N GLY A 132 -9.51 -13.03 4.11
CA GLY A 132 -9.17 -14.34 3.55
C GLY A 132 -7.72 -14.74 3.82
N GLU A 133 -7.37 -15.93 3.35
CA GLU A 133 -6.00 -16.40 3.44
C GLU A 133 -5.09 -15.66 2.46
N SER A 134 -3.80 -15.54 2.81
CA SER A 134 -2.81 -14.99 1.90
C SER A 134 -2.66 -15.88 0.66
N PHE A 135 -2.79 -15.28 -0.53
CA PHE A 135 -2.50 -15.94 -1.81
C PHE A 135 -1.01 -16.22 -2.02
N ARG A 136 -0.12 -15.70 -1.15
CA ARG A 136 1.34 -15.81 -1.28
C ARG A 136 1.92 -17.05 -0.60
N LYS A 137 1.14 -18.14 -0.44
CA LYS A 137 1.62 -19.36 0.25
C LYS A 137 2.91 -19.87 -0.42
N PRO A 138 4.02 -20.00 0.32
CA PRO A 138 5.24 -20.57 -0.23
C PRO A 138 4.97 -22.01 -0.66
N LYS A 139 5.56 -22.41 -1.79
CA LYS A 139 5.50 -23.80 -2.25
C LYS A 139 6.16 -24.67 -1.17
N PRO A 140 5.54 -25.79 -0.73
CA PRO A 140 6.16 -26.66 0.26
C PRO A 140 7.54 -27.10 -0.25
N MET A 141 8.55 -27.02 0.63
CA MET A 141 9.86 -27.58 0.32
C MET A 141 9.71 -29.09 0.10
N PRO A 142 10.41 -29.68 -0.88
CA PRO A 142 10.44 -31.13 -1.02
C PRO A 142 10.96 -31.76 0.27
N ASP A 143 10.29 -32.82 0.72
CA ASP A 143 10.61 -33.54 1.94
C ASP A 143 11.98 -34.21 1.79
N ASN A 144 13.01 -33.67 2.44
CA ASN A 144 14.29 -34.35 2.55
C ASN A 144 14.11 -35.47 3.58
N GLY A 145 13.74 -36.65 3.10
CA GLY A 145 13.60 -37.85 3.93
C GLY A 145 14.92 -38.25 4.58
N GLU A 146 15.23 -37.70 5.75
CA GLU A 146 16.28 -38.18 6.65
C GLU A 146 15.64 -38.79 7.89
N ASN A 147 15.10 -39.98 7.72
CA ASN A 147 14.88 -40.94 8.81
C ASN A 147 15.28 -42.34 8.31
N ALA A 148 16.57 -42.51 8.00
CA ALA A 148 17.14 -43.81 7.69
C ALA A 148 18.62 -43.90 8.13
N VAL A 149 18.89 -43.67 9.42
CA VAL A 149 20.05 -44.30 10.05
C VAL A 149 19.54 -45.17 11.19
N ALA A 150 19.41 -46.45 10.89
CA ALA A 150 18.96 -47.49 11.78
C ALA A 150 19.81 -47.52 13.07
N LYS A 151 19.14 -47.51 14.22
CA LYS A 151 19.69 -47.94 15.50
C LYS A 151 20.05 -49.43 15.41
N ASN A 152 21.26 -49.75 14.98
CA ASN A 152 21.79 -51.10 15.14
C ASN A 152 22.32 -51.27 16.57
N GLY A 153 21.52 -51.95 17.38
CA GLY A 153 21.88 -52.33 18.75
C GLY A 153 23.05 -53.32 18.78
N LYS A 154 23.95 -53.12 19.74
CA LYS A 154 24.79 -54.18 20.30
C LYS A 154 24.42 -54.36 21.76
N LYS A 155 23.73 -55.46 22.08
CA LYS A 155 23.69 -56.02 23.44
C LYS A 155 24.94 -56.88 23.63
N PRO A 156 25.73 -56.73 24.71
CA PRO A 156 26.72 -57.72 25.09
C PRO A 156 26.14 -58.64 26.17
N GLN A 157 26.20 -59.96 25.96
CA GLN A 157 26.13 -60.98 27.01
C GLN A 157 26.80 -62.27 26.52
N PRO A 158 27.22 -63.18 27.43
CA PRO A 158 27.53 -63.00 28.85
C PRO A 158 29.03 -63.02 29.16
#